data_AF-A0A7X1H970-F1
#
_entry.id   AF-A0A7X1H970-F1
#
_cell.length_a   1.000
_cell.length_b   1.000
_cell.length_c   1.000
_cell.angle_alpha   90.00
_cell.angle_beta   90.00
_cell.angle_gamma   90.00
#
_symmetry.space_group_name_H-M   'P 1'
#
loop_
_entity.id
_entity.type
_entity.pdbx_description
1 polymer ?
#
loop_
_entity_poly.entity_id
_entity_poly.type
_entity_poly.pdbx_seq_one_letter_code
_entity_poly.pdbx_strand_id
1 'polypeptide(L)'
;MYSWNLEKERLEAELYLTEKRSDFVTTYMTVSNLQFIIDQRPEIINKATTTALLRVLEGEEHASQRQVYFLYKKAADALGAILEKTAEPVLAEYAKDTLIQILNTKNGKPCRAAAEALGAVPLDIKGPHMMEKQKPEKQMPSIPTISWHFLLQESGFPENQPLEWKGRNIIVHSKNRRRVLVLKMARPGEDPAMLYSEGMWMDFLSRNRSDFMASDDRFYIPEPVNISDNYLFKLEKLPIKAPENATLDPHAPQYTATGFIAHSDYFCYPNEHRQGHLLPKETFYKIIIRNATLLGRLTASGIIHTAPIPLFHNRVQRERRNDGGLYEWPRGGRLDRWLSSCRFPNIGKTGIRDFEHFISFNGSSRKLYEFIGTHVFSLVLIAGSYFRNLDNCRTGFDDFGNPVDARDLFDEALLKKTVNKIFTNYYKGFTGTEFTGTLPRYLDLDLDRFISRLIDEMGVDRHMEEILRIAEQNTMSEANFFNFLSSRGYQDEHIKRMKKGKEDITILTGPHLGGFNQQISIPELIEFTAAVAALCISDRYCQVKLSAS
;
A
#
# COMPACT_ATOMS: atom_id res chain seq x y z
N MET A 1 19.30 -49.81 14.69
CA MET A 1 18.48 -48.76 14.05
C MET A 1 18.03 -47.85 15.18
N TYR A 2 18.69 -46.70 15.39
CA TYR A 2 18.33 -45.79 16.48
C TYR A 2 16.92 -45.27 16.22
N SER A 3 15.96 -45.64 17.08
CA SER A 3 14.65 -45.00 17.09
C SER A 3 14.86 -43.56 17.55
N TRP A 4 14.66 -42.63 16.64
CA TRP A 4 14.84 -41.20 16.90
C TRP A 4 13.74 -40.75 17.87
N ASN A 5 14.10 -40.51 19.14
CA ASN A 5 13.14 -40.15 20.18
C ASN A 5 12.91 -38.63 20.19
N LEU A 6 12.03 -38.18 19.30
CA LEU A 6 11.68 -36.76 19.14
C LEU A 6 11.05 -36.16 20.41
N GLU A 7 10.43 -36.96 21.27
CA GLU A 7 9.88 -36.48 22.54
C GLU A 7 10.98 -36.11 23.54
N LYS A 8 12.04 -36.92 23.61
CA LYS A 8 13.22 -36.61 24.42
C LYS A 8 13.90 -35.34 23.90
N GLU A 9 14.08 -35.21 22.59
CA GLU A 9 14.69 -34.03 21.99
C GLU A 9 13.85 -32.76 22.20
N ARG A 10 12.52 -32.87 22.15
CA ARG A 10 11.60 -31.77 22.50
C ARG A 10 11.83 -31.29 23.93
N LEU A 11 11.88 -32.21 24.90
CA LEU A 11 12.09 -31.88 26.31
C LEU A 11 13.44 -31.21 26.57
N GLU A 12 14.52 -31.72 25.97
CA GLU A 12 15.86 -31.13 26.07
C GLU A 12 15.89 -29.73 25.46
N ALA A 13 15.24 -29.53 24.31
CA ALA A 13 15.14 -28.22 23.66
C ALA A 13 14.34 -27.22 24.52
N GLU A 14 13.20 -27.63 25.08
CA GLU A 14 12.38 -26.78 25.97
C GLU A 14 13.14 -26.35 27.21
N LEU A 15 13.85 -27.28 27.85
CA LEU A 15 14.65 -26.98 29.03
C LEU A 15 15.74 -25.95 28.71
N TYR A 16 16.52 -26.18 27.64
CA TYR A 16 17.56 -25.25 27.23
C TYR A 16 17.01 -23.84 26.90
N LEU A 17 15.87 -23.76 26.22
CA LEU A 17 15.30 -22.49 25.79
C LEU A 17 14.59 -21.72 26.91
N THR A 18 14.21 -22.37 28.00
CA THR A 18 13.59 -21.70 29.17
C THR A 18 14.62 -21.13 30.15
N GLU A 19 15.87 -21.58 30.09
CA GLU A 19 16.99 -21.06 30.88
C GLU A 19 17.72 -19.89 30.20
N LYS A 20 18.70 -19.32 30.90
CA LYS A 20 19.54 -18.23 30.37
C LYS A 20 20.49 -18.79 29.30
N ARG A 21 20.41 -18.24 28.09
CA ARG A 21 21.14 -18.72 26.90
C ARG A 21 22.44 -17.95 26.71
N SER A 22 23.57 -18.67 26.63
CA SER A 22 24.89 -18.06 26.47
C SER A 22 25.38 -18.00 25.02
N ASP A 23 24.98 -18.96 24.17
CA ASP A 23 25.46 -19.06 22.78
C ASP A 23 24.34 -18.87 21.75
N PHE A 24 24.60 -18.01 20.76
CA PHE A 24 23.62 -17.68 19.71
C PHE A 24 23.38 -18.86 18.76
N VAL A 25 24.44 -19.58 18.36
CA VAL A 25 24.35 -20.66 17.38
C VAL A 25 23.61 -21.84 17.98
N THR A 26 23.96 -22.26 19.19
CA THR A 26 23.24 -23.29 19.93
C THR A 26 21.77 -22.92 20.07
N THR A 27 21.46 -21.69 20.47
CA THR A 27 20.06 -21.23 20.56
C THR A 27 19.33 -21.32 19.23
N TYR A 28 19.93 -20.84 18.14
CA TYR A 28 19.33 -20.92 16.82
C TYR A 28 19.10 -22.36 16.36
N MET A 29 20.06 -23.26 16.60
CA MET A 29 19.94 -24.67 16.26
C MET A 29 18.88 -25.38 17.11
N THR A 30 18.78 -25.06 18.40
CA THR A 30 17.75 -25.62 19.29
C THR A 30 16.35 -25.19 18.85
N VAL A 31 16.14 -23.90 18.51
CA VAL A 31 14.87 -23.44 17.95
C VAL A 31 14.58 -24.12 16.61
N SER A 32 15.60 -24.31 15.77
CA SER A 32 15.45 -25.01 14.50
C SER A 32 15.05 -26.48 14.68
N ASN A 33 15.62 -27.18 15.67
CA ASN A 33 15.23 -28.53 16.01
C ASN A 33 13.78 -28.59 16.51
N LEU A 34 13.40 -27.65 17.36
CA LEU A 34 12.03 -27.60 17.87
C LEU A 34 11.00 -27.35 16.76
N GLN A 35 11.31 -26.47 15.80
CA GLN A 35 10.47 -26.27 14.61
C GLN A 35 10.35 -27.56 13.78
N PHE A 36 11.46 -28.27 13.57
CA PHE A 36 11.43 -29.56 12.88
C PHE A 36 10.52 -30.56 13.61
N ILE A 37 10.58 -30.64 14.94
CA ILE A 37 9.70 -31.51 15.73
C ILE A 37 8.23 -31.11 15.57
N ILE A 38 7.91 -29.81 15.64
CA ILE A 38 6.56 -29.28 15.39
C ILE A 38 6.04 -29.69 14.01
N ASP A 39 6.92 -29.67 13.01
CA ASP A 39 6.57 -30.04 11.64
C ASP A 39 6.33 -31.54 11.45
N GLN A 40 7.06 -32.39 12.18
CA GLN A 40 7.01 -33.85 12.02
C GLN A 40 6.00 -34.55 12.95
N ARG A 41 5.83 -34.05 14.17
CA ARG A 41 5.03 -34.67 15.25
C ARG A 41 4.24 -33.59 16.01
N PRO A 42 3.28 -32.90 15.39
CA PRO A 42 2.53 -31.82 16.04
C PRO A 42 1.76 -32.29 17.30
N GLU A 43 1.44 -33.57 17.42
CA GLU A 43 0.67 -34.14 18.53
C GLU A 43 1.45 -34.32 19.84
N ILE A 44 2.79 -34.21 19.82
CA ILE A 44 3.62 -34.20 21.06
C ILE A 44 3.92 -32.78 21.56
N ILE A 45 3.45 -31.76 20.86
CA ILE A 45 3.66 -30.35 21.19
C ILE A 45 2.65 -29.89 22.23
N ASN A 46 3.06 -29.03 23.16
CA ASN A 46 2.22 -28.55 24.24
C ASN A 46 2.57 -27.11 24.66
N LYS A 47 1.91 -26.61 25.70
CA LYS A 47 2.11 -25.24 26.21
C LYS A 47 3.55 -24.94 26.65
N ALA A 48 4.32 -25.93 27.09
CA ALA A 48 5.73 -25.74 27.44
C ALA A 48 6.57 -25.40 26.20
N THR A 49 6.28 -26.03 25.07
CA THR A 49 6.89 -25.71 23.77
C THR A 49 6.65 -24.25 23.39
N THR A 50 5.39 -23.81 23.46
CA THR A 50 5.01 -22.42 23.18
C THR A 50 5.71 -21.44 24.11
N THR A 51 5.78 -21.78 25.41
CA THR A 51 6.44 -20.95 26.43
C THR A 51 7.94 -20.84 26.20
N ALA A 52 8.61 -21.93 25.81
CA ALA A 52 10.03 -21.92 25.46
C ALA A 52 10.33 -20.99 24.27
N LEU A 53 9.48 -21.02 23.22
CA LEU A 53 9.61 -20.14 22.07
C LEU A 53 9.33 -18.67 22.43
N LEU A 54 8.34 -18.41 23.29
CA LEU A 54 8.07 -17.07 23.83
C LEU A 54 9.31 -16.50 24.54
N ARG A 55 9.98 -17.30 25.38
CA ARG A 55 11.19 -16.88 26.09
C ARG A 55 12.33 -16.48 25.15
N VAL A 56 12.40 -17.06 23.96
CA VAL A 56 13.37 -16.62 22.93
C VAL A 56 12.97 -15.26 22.37
N LEU A 57 11.69 -15.03 22.08
CA LEU A 57 11.20 -13.74 21.55
C LEU A 57 11.28 -12.60 22.57
N GLU A 58 11.11 -12.91 23.86
CA GLU A 58 11.24 -11.95 24.95
C GLU A 58 12.70 -11.61 25.30
N GLY A 59 13.61 -12.54 25.01
CA GLY A 59 15.01 -12.51 25.41
C GLY A 59 15.83 -11.44 24.71
N GLU A 60 16.70 -10.79 25.48
CA GLU A 60 17.62 -9.74 25.02
C GLU A 60 19.08 -10.18 25.00
N GLU A 61 19.37 -11.43 25.36
CA GLU A 61 20.73 -11.97 25.52
C GLU A 61 21.57 -11.89 24.24
N HIS A 62 20.89 -11.88 23.09
CA HIS A 62 21.51 -11.82 21.77
C HIS A 62 21.15 -10.54 20.99
N ALA A 63 20.55 -9.53 21.64
CA ALA A 63 20.03 -8.34 20.95
C ALA A 63 21.11 -7.56 20.15
N SER A 64 22.36 -7.60 20.62
CA SER A 64 23.52 -6.99 19.94
C SER A 64 23.99 -7.74 18.69
N GLN A 65 23.55 -8.99 18.48
CA GLN A 65 23.95 -9.79 17.33
C GLN A 65 23.31 -9.24 16.05
N ARG A 66 24.14 -9.05 15.01
CA ARG A 66 23.67 -8.56 13.70
C ARG A 66 22.55 -9.45 13.12
N GLN A 67 22.64 -10.74 13.35
CA GLN A 67 21.73 -11.77 12.83
C GLN A 67 20.55 -12.10 13.76
N VAL A 68 20.38 -11.41 14.91
CA VAL A 68 19.34 -11.75 15.90
C VAL A 68 17.92 -11.78 15.33
N TYR A 69 17.66 -11.01 14.28
CA TYR A 69 16.37 -11.06 13.57
C TYR A 69 16.01 -12.47 13.11
N PHE A 70 16.97 -13.23 12.57
CA PHE A 70 16.72 -14.58 12.07
C PHE A 70 16.39 -15.56 13.20
N LEU A 71 16.96 -15.37 14.39
CA LEU A 71 16.60 -16.16 15.56
C LEU A 71 15.15 -15.88 15.98
N TYR A 72 14.78 -14.61 16.13
CA TYR A 72 13.39 -14.23 16.45
C TYR A 72 12.42 -14.72 15.38
N LYS A 73 12.78 -14.57 14.09
CA LYS A 73 11.97 -15.05 12.97
C LYS A 73 11.76 -16.56 13.04
N LYS A 74 12.82 -17.34 13.34
CA LYS A 74 12.73 -18.79 13.49
C LYS A 74 11.81 -19.20 14.64
N ALA A 75 11.90 -18.51 15.79
CA ALA A 75 11.04 -18.77 16.94
C ALA A 75 9.57 -18.41 16.66
N ALA A 76 9.33 -17.28 16.01
CA ALA A 76 7.99 -16.86 15.61
C ALA A 76 7.37 -17.79 14.56
N ASP A 77 8.16 -18.25 13.58
CA ASP A 77 7.71 -19.21 12.57
C ASP A 77 7.38 -20.57 13.19
N ALA A 78 8.13 -21.00 14.22
CA ALA A 78 7.79 -22.19 14.99
C ALA A 78 6.44 -22.05 15.70
N LEU A 79 6.16 -20.89 16.33
CA LEU A 79 4.83 -20.60 16.90
C LEU A 79 3.72 -20.58 15.84
N GLY A 80 4.00 -20.00 14.67
CA GLY A 80 3.08 -20.02 13.53
C GLY A 80 2.78 -21.44 13.05
N ALA A 81 3.79 -22.32 13.02
CA ALA A 81 3.61 -23.74 12.70
C ALA A 81 2.76 -24.47 13.75
N ILE A 82 2.87 -24.15 15.04
CA ILE A 82 1.99 -24.69 16.08
C ILE A 82 0.54 -24.27 15.80
N LEU A 83 0.29 -22.98 15.57
CA LEU A 83 -1.03 -22.43 15.24
C LEU A 83 -1.65 -23.13 14.01
N GLU A 84 -0.85 -23.41 12.99
CA GLU A 84 -1.29 -24.09 11.78
C GLU A 84 -1.58 -25.59 12.01
N LYS A 85 -0.62 -26.32 12.58
CA LYS A 85 -0.56 -27.79 12.50
C LYS A 85 -1.20 -28.52 13.68
N THR A 86 -1.36 -27.87 14.83
CA THR A 86 -1.99 -28.53 15.97
C THR A 86 -3.48 -28.80 15.70
N ALA A 87 -3.94 -29.96 16.16
CA ALA A 87 -5.35 -30.32 16.21
C ALA A 87 -6.05 -29.81 17.48
N GLU A 88 -5.31 -29.39 18.50
CA GLU A 88 -5.88 -28.88 19.76
C GLU A 88 -6.18 -27.37 19.65
N PRO A 89 -7.46 -26.94 19.63
CA PRO A 89 -7.80 -25.53 19.41
C PRO A 89 -7.23 -24.59 20.48
N VAL A 90 -7.20 -25.05 21.74
CA VAL A 90 -6.66 -24.29 22.87
C VAL A 90 -5.17 -24.03 22.71
N LEU A 91 -4.41 -24.98 22.17
CA LEU A 91 -2.98 -24.80 21.91
C LEU A 91 -2.73 -23.86 20.73
N ALA A 92 -3.57 -23.94 19.68
CA ALA A 92 -3.51 -23.03 18.54
C ALA A 92 -3.76 -21.57 19.00
N GLU A 93 -4.81 -21.36 19.79
CA GLU A 93 -5.15 -20.07 20.39
C GLU A 93 -4.01 -19.55 21.29
N TYR A 94 -3.44 -20.41 22.14
CA TYR A 94 -2.31 -20.04 22.99
C TYR A 94 -1.06 -19.62 22.19
N ALA A 95 -0.75 -20.31 21.07
CA ALA A 95 0.36 -19.95 20.20
C ALA A 95 0.13 -18.61 19.48
N LYS A 96 -1.11 -18.35 19.04
CA LYS A 96 -1.52 -17.07 18.48
C LYS A 96 -1.39 -15.93 19.51
N ASP A 97 -1.95 -16.12 20.70
CA ASP A 97 -1.92 -15.12 21.78
C ASP A 97 -0.49 -14.80 22.20
N THR A 98 0.40 -15.79 22.19
CA THR A 98 1.84 -15.63 22.42
C THR A 98 2.47 -14.69 21.39
N LEU A 99 2.13 -14.83 20.10
CA LEU A 99 2.61 -13.93 19.06
C LEU A 99 2.02 -12.51 19.21
N ILE A 100 0.73 -12.41 19.55
CA ILE A 100 0.06 -11.12 19.82
C ILE A 100 0.66 -10.42 21.03
N GLN A 101 1.03 -11.16 22.08
CA GLN A 101 1.75 -10.62 23.23
C GLN A 101 3.06 -9.95 22.80
N ILE A 102 3.83 -10.56 21.90
CA ILE A 102 5.07 -9.97 21.39
C ILE A 102 4.79 -8.70 20.58
N LEU A 103 3.74 -8.68 19.75
CA LEU A 103 3.29 -7.46 19.06
C LEU A 103 2.94 -6.33 20.03
N ASN A 104 2.42 -6.68 21.22
CA ASN A 104 1.96 -5.71 22.20
C ASN A 104 3.01 -5.28 23.24
N THR A 105 4.11 -6.01 23.37
CA THR A 105 5.10 -5.78 24.45
C THR A 105 6.50 -5.44 23.96
N LYS A 106 6.86 -5.83 22.73
CA LYS A 106 8.19 -5.61 22.14
C LYS A 106 8.10 -4.70 20.91
N ASN A 107 9.23 -4.08 20.57
CA ASN A 107 9.41 -3.25 19.38
C ASN A 107 10.53 -3.82 18.48
N GLY A 108 10.63 -3.36 17.24
CA GLY A 108 11.71 -3.72 16.34
C GLY A 108 11.68 -5.18 15.88
N LYS A 109 12.83 -5.87 15.99
CA LYS A 109 13.04 -7.20 15.39
C LYS A 109 12.08 -8.29 15.90
N PRO A 110 11.81 -8.44 17.22
CA PRO A 110 10.82 -9.41 17.71
C PRO A 110 9.39 -9.11 17.24
N CYS A 111 8.96 -7.85 17.29
CA CYS A 111 7.65 -7.41 16.80
C CYS A 111 7.46 -7.75 15.32
N ARG A 112 8.46 -7.41 14.49
CA ARG A 112 8.48 -7.77 13.08
C ARG A 112 8.38 -9.29 12.86
N ALA A 113 9.16 -10.08 13.59
CA ALA A 113 9.14 -11.54 13.47
C ALA A 113 7.75 -12.12 13.78
N ALA A 114 7.12 -11.65 14.86
CA ALA A 114 5.77 -12.07 15.25
C ALA A 114 4.72 -11.67 14.21
N ALA A 115 4.77 -10.44 13.70
CA ALA A 115 3.85 -9.96 12.67
C ALA A 115 3.97 -10.76 11.37
N GLU A 116 5.20 -11.02 10.92
CA GLU A 116 5.44 -11.83 9.73
C GLU A 116 4.97 -13.28 9.90
N ALA A 117 5.07 -13.87 11.10
CA ALA A 117 4.56 -15.22 11.36
C ALA A 117 3.02 -15.26 11.34
N LEU A 118 2.37 -14.35 12.05
CA LEU A 118 0.89 -14.21 12.04
C LEU A 118 0.33 -13.86 10.65
N GLY A 119 1.04 -13.03 9.89
CA GLY A 119 0.66 -12.68 8.51
C GLY A 119 0.94 -13.76 7.47
N ALA A 120 1.65 -14.83 7.83
CA ALA A 120 2.02 -15.91 6.92
C ALA A 120 1.19 -17.20 7.11
N VAL A 121 0.27 -17.24 8.08
CA VAL A 121 -0.63 -18.39 8.27
C VAL A 121 -1.43 -18.66 6.99
N PRO A 122 -1.71 -19.94 6.65
CA PRO A 122 -2.22 -20.31 5.33
C PRO A 122 -3.71 -19.98 5.18
N LEU A 123 -3.98 -18.74 4.78
CA LEU A 123 -5.32 -18.26 4.46
C LEU A 123 -5.56 -18.39 2.94
N ASP A 124 -6.47 -19.28 2.54
CA ASP A 124 -6.82 -19.53 1.13
C ASP A 124 -7.81 -18.48 0.61
N ILE A 125 -7.30 -17.29 0.28
CA ILE A 125 -8.06 -16.26 -0.45
C ILE A 125 -7.65 -16.31 -1.91
N LYS A 126 -8.63 -16.50 -2.78
CA LYS A 126 -8.48 -16.47 -4.24
C LYS A 126 -9.42 -15.43 -4.81
N GLY A 127 -8.90 -14.67 -5.76
CA GLY A 127 -9.67 -13.69 -6.52
C GLY A 127 -10.57 -14.33 -7.55
N PRO A 128 -11.45 -13.53 -8.18
CA PRO A 128 -12.37 -14.03 -9.19
C PRO A 128 -11.62 -14.52 -10.45
N HIS A 129 -12.12 -15.61 -11.05
CA HIS A 129 -11.65 -16.09 -12.35
C HIS A 129 -12.15 -15.17 -13.47
N MET A 130 -11.52 -14.01 -13.64
CA MET A 130 -11.84 -13.09 -14.74
C MET A 130 -11.22 -13.52 -16.08
N MET A 131 -10.19 -14.39 -16.03
CA MET A 131 -9.29 -14.64 -17.17
C MET A 131 -9.59 -15.87 -18.02
N GLU A 132 -10.58 -16.72 -17.69
CA GLU A 132 -10.95 -17.84 -18.58
C GLU A 132 -11.61 -17.36 -19.89
N LYS A 133 -12.01 -16.08 -19.97
CA LYS A 133 -12.49 -15.46 -21.21
C LYS A 133 -11.46 -14.55 -21.88
N GLN A 134 -10.23 -14.49 -21.39
CA GLN A 134 -9.15 -13.88 -22.16
C GLN A 134 -8.76 -14.86 -23.26
N LYS A 135 -9.20 -14.57 -24.49
CA LYS A 135 -8.55 -15.12 -25.66
C LYS A 135 -7.05 -14.79 -25.52
N PRO A 136 -6.14 -15.76 -25.75
CA PRO A 136 -4.71 -15.49 -25.74
C PRO A 136 -4.41 -14.27 -26.64
N GLU A 137 -3.34 -13.53 -26.33
CA GLU A 137 -2.85 -12.28 -26.98
C GLU A 137 -3.04 -12.19 -28.50
N LYS A 138 -3.24 -13.32 -29.18
CA LYS A 138 -3.54 -13.47 -30.60
C LYS A 138 -4.95 -13.03 -31.06
N GLN A 139 -5.89 -12.64 -30.20
CA GLN A 139 -7.19 -12.09 -30.62
C GLN A 139 -7.75 -11.02 -29.67
N MET A 140 -7.02 -9.94 -29.38
CA MET A 140 -7.73 -8.71 -28.99
C MET A 140 -8.62 -8.29 -30.17
N PRO A 141 -9.93 -7.98 -29.95
CA PRO A 141 -10.75 -7.41 -31.00
C PRO A 141 -10.05 -6.17 -31.56
N SER A 142 -10.10 -5.97 -32.88
CA SER A 142 -9.51 -4.79 -33.50
C SER A 142 -10.04 -3.54 -32.80
N ILE A 143 -9.15 -2.69 -32.28
CA ILE A 143 -9.55 -1.50 -31.54
C ILE A 143 -10.33 -0.57 -32.50
N PRO A 144 -11.62 -0.31 -32.25
CA PRO A 144 -12.44 0.50 -33.15
C PRO A 144 -11.94 1.94 -33.19
N THR A 145 -11.93 2.52 -34.39
CA THR A 145 -11.73 3.97 -34.57
C THR A 145 -13.08 4.65 -34.60
N ILE A 146 -13.25 5.69 -33.78
CA ILE A 146 -14.53 6.40 -33.64
C ILE A 146 -14.34 7.92 -33.69
N SER A 147 -15.39 8.61 -34.13
CA SER A 147 -15.49 10.06 -34.06
C SER A 147 -15.90 10.53 -32.67
N TRP A 148 -15.57 11.77 -32.33
CA TRP A 148 -16.00 12.40 -31.08
C TRP A 148 -17.53 12.46 -30.94
N HIS A 149 -18.22 12.77 -32.05
CA HIS A 149 -19.68 12.81 -32.10
C HIS A 149 -20.30 11.45 -31.75
N PHE A 150 -19.78 10.38 -32.35
CA PHE A 150 -20.24 9.03 -32.08
C PHE A 150 -20.05 8.66 -30.60
N LEU A 151 -18.89 8.94 -30.00
CA LEU A 151 -18.64 8.67 -28.59
C LEU A 151 -19.64 9.38 -27.67
N LEU A 152 -19.92 10.65 -27.93
CA LEU A 152 -20.87 11.43 -27.14
C LEU A 152 -22.30 10.90 -27.27
N GLN A 153 -22.71 10.51 -28.48
CA GLN A 153 -23.99 9.87 -28.72
C GLN A 153 -24.13 8.55 -27.94
N GLU A 154 -23.16 7.64 -28.08
CA GLU A 154 -23.14 6.35 -27.38
C GLU A 154 -23.11 6.51 -25.86
N SER A 155 -22.40 7.53 -25.36
CA SER A 155 -22.31 7.81 -23.91
C SER A 155 -23.51 8.60 -23.37
N GLY A 156 -24.42 9.07 -24.22
CA GLY A 156 -25.57 9.90 -23.84
C GLY A 156 -25.21 11.32 -23.38
N PHE A 157 -24.13 11.91 -23.92
CA PHE A 157 -23.71 13.29 -23.66
C PHE A 157 -23.99 14.20 -24.87
N PRO A 158 -24.51 15.43 -24.69
CA PRO A 158 -24.70 16.36 -25.81
C PRO A 158 -23.38 16.96 -26.32
N GLU A 159 -23.29 17.29 -27.60
CA GLU A 159 -22.06 17.82 -28.24
C GLU A 159 -21.46 19.08 -27.59
N ASN A 160 -22.31 19.98 -27.10
CA ASN A 160 -21.89 21.28 -26.54
C ASN A 160 -21.71 21.24 -25.02
N GLN A 161 -20.98 20.25 -24.51
CA GLN A 161 -20.62 20.19 -23.09
C GLN A 161 -19.26 20.85 -22.80
N PRO A 162 -19.07 21.45 -21.62
CA PRO A 162 -17.76 21.89 -21.15
C PRO A 162 -16.77 20.73 -21.06
N LEU A 163 -15.55 20.97 -21.53
CA LEU A 163 -14.45 20.02 -21.55
C LEU A 163 -13.29 20.53 -20.68
N GLU A 164 -12.70 19.65 -19.89
CA GLU A 164 -11.51 19.93 -19.07
C GLU A 164 -10.46 18.84 -19.27
N TRP A 165 -9.18 19.24 -19.33
CA TRP A 165 -8.06 18.31 -19.17
C TRP A 165 -7.70 18.15 -17.69
N LYS A 166 -7.59 16.91 -17.22
CA LYS A 166 -7.08 16.58 -15.88
C LYS A 166 -6.07 15.44 -15.95
N GLY A 167 -4.78 15.81 -15.94
CA GLY A 167 -3.68 14.87 -16.18
C GLY A 167 -3.77 14.31 -17.60
N ARG A 168 -3.89 12.99 -17.73
CA ARG A 168 -4.11 12.30 -19.01
C ARG A 168 -5.58 12.09 -19.38
N ASN A 169 -6.50 12.71 -18.63
CA ASN A 169 -7.93 12.53 -18.85
C ASN A 169 -8.56 13.75 -19.52
N ILE A 170 -9.49 13.50 -20.43
CA ILE A 170 -10.46 14.50 -20.90
C ILE A 170 -11.76 14.25 -20.15
N ILE A 171 -12.30 15.29 -19.52
CA ILE A 171 -13.54 15.23 -18.74
C ILE A 171 -14.61 16.04 -19.45
N VAL A 172 -15.75 15.41 -19.69
CA VAL A 172 -16.97 16.04 -20.21
C VAL A 172 -17.97 16.18 -19.07
N HIS A 173 -18.35 17.40 -18.73
CA HIS A 173 -19.32 17.65 -17.68
C HIS A 173 -20.74 17.59 -18.22
N SER A 174 -21.64 16.84 -17.57
CA SER A 174 -23.05 16.90 -17.92
C SER A 174 -23.67 18.25 -17.54
N LYS A 175 -24.69 18.71 -18.29
CA LYS A 175 -25.42 19.96 -17.98
C LYS A 175 -25.97 19.99 -16.54
N ASN A 176 -26.45 18.86 -16.04
CA ASN A 176 -26.98 18.73 -14.67
C ASN A 176 -25.87 18.50 -13.61
N ARG A 177 -24.60 18.42 -14.01
CA ARG A 177 -23.40 18.20 -13.19
C ARG A 177 -23.48 17.00 -12.24
N ARG A 178 -24.34 16.02 -12.51
CA ARG A 178 -24.45 14.78 -11.71
C ARG A 178 -23.52 13.68 -12.20
N ARG A 179 -23.19 13.68 -13.50
CA ARG A 179 -22.32 12.68 -14.13
C ARG A 179 -21.25 13.37 -14.97
N VAL A 180 -20.13 12.69 -15.14
CA VAL A 180 -19.03 13.11 -16.01
C VAL A 180 -18.66 11.94 -16.90
N LEU A 181 -18.42 12.20 -18.18
CA LEU A 181 -17.75 11.26 -19.08
C LEU A 181 -16.25 11.54 -18.98
N VAL A 182 -15.47 10.50 -18.75
CA VAL A 182 -14.02 10.58 -18.62
C VAL A 182 -13.42 9.74 -19.74
N LEU A 183 -12.52 10.34 -20.50
CA LEU A 183 -11.65 9.63 -21.43
C LEU A 183 -10.25 9.60 -20.85
N LYS A 184 -9.73 8.41 -20.58
CA LYS A 184 -8.37 8.19 -20.09
C LYS A 184 -7.49 7.82 -21.27
N MET A 185 -6.58 8.73 -21.64
CA MET A 185 -5.73 8.60 -22.82
C MET A 185 -4.52 7.70 -22.54
N ALA A 186 -4.11 6.92 -23.54
CA ALA A 186 -2.88 6.13 -23.46
C ALA A 186 -1.63 7.02 -23.40
N ARG A 187 -0.65 6.60 -22.60
CA ARG A 187 0.69 7.21 -22.56
C ARG A 187 1.63 6.57 -23.60
N PRO A 188 2.69 7.28 -24.02
CA PRO A 188 3.74 6.67 -24.84
C PRO A 188 4.31 5.42 -24.15
N GLY A 189 4.36 4.30 -24.88
CA GLY A 189 4.93 3.03 -24.40
C GLY A 189 4.11 2.31 -23.32
N GLU A 190 2.90 2.78 -23.00
CA GLU A 190 2.00 2.07 -22.09
C GLU A 190 1.37 0.87 -22.78
N ASP A 191 1.29 -0.25 -22.06
CA ASP A 191 0.60 -1.44 -22.53
C ASP A 191 -0.92 -1.20 -22.61
N PRO A 192 -1.54 -1.28 -23.82
CA PRO A 192 -2.98 -1.15 -23.97
C PRO A 192 -3.80 -2.11 -23.10
N ALA A 193 -3.26 -3.27 -22.72
CA ALA A 193 -3.93 -4.22 -21.84
C ALA A 193 -4.26 -3.62 -20.46
N MET A 194 -3.44 -2.69 -19.95
CA MET A 194 -3.71 -2.00 -18.69
C MET A 194 -4.97 -1.13 -18.79
N LEU A 195 -5.09 -0.33 -19.85
CA LEU A 195 -6.26 0.51 -20.10
C LEU A 195 -7.51 -0.31 -20.39
N TYR A 196 -7.37 -1.45 -21.07
CA TYR A 196 -8.47 -2.38 -21.28
C TYR A 196 -8.95 -2.97 -19.94
N SER A 197 -8.02 -3.29 -19.02
CA SER A 197 -8.36 -3.86 -17.72
C SER A 197 -9.15 -2.91 -16.82
N GLU A 198 -8.95 -1.59 -16.95
CA GLU A 198 -9.76 -0.56 -16.27
C GLU A 198 -11.27 -0.77 -16.53
N GLY A 199 -11.67 -0.84 -17.80
CA GLY A 199 -13.07 -1.03 -18.19
C GLY A 199 -13.61 -2.42 -17.80
N MET A 200 -12.79 -3.47 -17.92
CA MET A 200 -13.16 -4.81 -17.49
C MET A 200 -13.49 -4.88 -16.00
N TRP A 201 -12.65 -4.29 -15.15
CA TRP A 201 -12.86 -4.30 -13.70
C TRP A 201 -14.10 -3.51 -13.31
N MET A 202 -14.37 -2.37 -13.96
CA MET A 202 -15.60 -1.60 -13.75
C MET A 202 -16.85 -2.43 -14.07
N ASP A 203 -16.87 -3.09 -15.23
CA ASP A 203 -17.97 -3.95 -15.66
C ASP A 203 -18.15 -5.15 -14.72
N PHE A 204 -17.06 -5.84 -14.38
CA PHE A 204 -17.07 -6.99 -13.48
C PHE A 204 -17.62 -6.63 -12.08
N LEU A 205 -17.08 -5.57 -11.47
CA LEU A 205 -17.50 -5.15 -10.12
C LEU A 205 -18.95 -4.65 -10.13
N SER A 206 -19.41 -4.03 -11.21
CA SER A 206 -20.79 -3.59 -11.36
C SER A 206 -21.76 -4.77 -11.44
N ARG A 207 -21.45 -5.78 -12.27
CA ARG A 207 -22.29 -6.98 -12.46
C ARG A 207 -22.35 -7.88 -11.22
N ASN A 208 -21.24 -7.98 -10.49
CA ASN A 208 -21.11 -8.85 -9.32
C ASN A 208 -21.15 -8.06 -8.01
N ARG A 209 -21.84 -6.91 -8.00
CA ARG A 209 -21.86 -6.00 -6.86
C ARG A 209 -22.28 -6.69 -5.56
N SER A 210 -23.30 -7.54 -5.61
CA SER A 210 -23.82 -8.29 -4.46
C SER A 210 -22.77 -9.20 -3.79
N ASP A 211 -21.79 -9.65 -4.54
CA ASP A 211 -20.83 -10.66 -4.08
C ASP A 211 -19.71 -10.03 -3.25
N PHE A 212 -19.50 -8.73 -3.42
CA PHE A 212 -18.38 -7.98 -2.84
C PHE A 212 -18.83 -6.77 -2.02
N MET A 213 -20.13 -6.47 -1.98
CA MET A 213 -20.65 -5.26 -1.34
C MET A 213 -21.92 -5.53 -0.54
N ALA A 214 -21.98 -4.98 0.67
CA ALA A 214 -23.22 -4.87 1.41
C ALA A 214 -24.15 -3.83 0.76
N SER A 215 -25.46 -3.97 0.98
CA SER A 215 -26.48 -3.11 0.37
C SER A 215 -26.39 -1.64 0.80
N ASP A 216 -25.79 -1.36 1.96
CA ASP A 216 -25.58 -0.03 2.52
C ASP A 216 -24.23 0.62 2.11
N ASP A 217 -23.36 -0.11 1.41
CA ASP A 217 -22.07 0.42 0.96
C ASP A 217 -22.24 1.46 -0.15
N ARG A 218 -21.77 2.67 0.13
CA ARG A 218 -21.67 3.74 -0.86
C ARG A 218 -20.36 3.66 -1.65
N PHE A 219 -20.34 2.79 -2.65
CA PHE A 219 -19.34 2.75 -3.72
C PHE A 219 -20.00 2.99 -5.08
N TYR A 220 -19.65 4.10 -5.73
CA TYR A 220 -20.11 4.43 -7.07
C TYR A 220 -19.05 3.97 -8.07
N ILE A 221 -19.20 2.73 -8.53
CA ILE A 221 -18.37 2.13 -9.59
C ILE A 221 -18.70 2.87 -10.89
N PRO A 222 -17.71 3.39 -11.63
CA PRO A 222 -17.97 4.01 -12.93
C PRO A 222 -18.55 3.00 -13.95
N GLU A 223 -19.36 3.49 -14.87
CA GLU A 223 -19.91 2.71 -15.97
C GLU A 223 -18.93 2.77 -17.14
N PRO A 224 -18.30 1.66 -17.57
CA PRO A 224 -17.35 1.71 -18.67
C PRO A 224 -18.09 1.95 -19.99
N VAL A 225 -17.50 2.75 -20.87
CA VAL A 225 -17.97 2.92 -22.24
C VAL A 225 -17.52 1.71 -23.05
N ASN A 226 -18.50 0.94 -23.51
CA ASN A 226 -18.28 -0.24 -24.36
C ASN A 226 -18.67 0.09 -25.80
N ILE A 227 -17.70 0.03 -26.72
CA ILE A 227 -17.91 0.26 -28.14
C ILE A 227 -17.65 -1.07 -28.87
N SER A 228 -18.70 -1.67 -29.43
CA SER A 228 -18.60 -2.93 -30.18
C SER A 228 -17.88 -4.04 -29.38
N ASP A 229 -18.31 -4.25 -28.13
CA ASP A 229 -17.72 -5.20 -27.17
C ASP A 229 -16.25 -4.93 -26.81
N ASN A 230 -15.80 -3.67 -26.97
CA ASN A 230 -14.44 -3.24 -26.67
C ASN A 230 -14.43 -2.06 -25.68
N TYR A 231 -13.58 -2.15 -24.65
CA TYR A 231 -13.34 -1.06 -23.68
C TYR A 231 -12.24 -0.09 -24.12
N LEU A 232 -11.56 -0.40 -25.23
CA LEU A 232 -10.63 0.48 -25.90
C LEU A 232 -11.23 0.98 -27.21
N PHE A 233 -10.90 2.22 -27.55
CA PHE A 233 -11.20 2.80 -28.84
C PHE A 233 -10.11 3.83 -29.20
N LYS A 234 -10.05 4.18 -30.49
CA LYS A 234 -9.16 5.20 -31.02
C LYS A 234 -9.99 6.40 -31.48
N LEU A 235 -9.65 7.59 -31.04
CA LEU A 235 -10.27 8.81 -31.54
C LEU A 235 -9.61 9.25 -32.85
N GLU A 236 -10.43 9.54 -33.85
CA GLU A 236 -10.00 10.14 -35.12
C GLU A 236 -9.31 11.50 -34.89
N LYS A 237 -9.84 12.29 -33.94
CA LYS A 237 -9.33 13.61 -33.57
C LYS A 237 -9.65 13.93 -32.12
N LEU A 238 -8.75 14.64 -31.44
CA LEU A 238 -9.02 15.15 -30.09
C LEU A 238 -10.05 16.28 -30.12
N PRO A 239 -10.98 16.32 -29.16
CA PRO A 239 -12.01 17.38 -29.10
C PRO A 239 -11.45 18.73 -28.65
N ILE A 240 -10.32 18.74 -27.92
CA ILE A 240 -9.62 19.93 -27.45
C ILE A 240 -8.11 19.74 -27.59
N LYS A 241 -7.38 20.84 -27.77
CA LYS A 241 -5.91 20.81 -27.87
C LYS A 241 -5.32 20.24 -26.58
N ALA A 242 -4.39 19.29 -26.70
CA ALA A 242 -3.67 18.76 -25.56
C ALA A 242 -2.76 19.84 -24.95
N PRO A 243 -2.69 19.95 -23.61
CA PRO A 243 -1.69 20.75 -22.92
C PRO A 243 -0.26 20.33 -23.34
N GLU A 244 0.69 21.27 -23.35
CA GLU A 244 2.10 20.97 -23.71
C GLU A 244 2.74 19.91 -22.80
N ASN A 245 2.24 19.77 -21.58
CA ASN A 245 2.67 18.78 -20.59
C ASN A 245 1.84 17.48 -20.60
N ALA A 246 0.88 17.34 -21.52
CA ALA A 246 0.14 16.09 -21.66
C ALA A 246 1.07 15.02 -22.25
N THR A 247 1.39 14.00 -21.45
CA THR A 247 2.16 12.82 -21.90
C THR A 247 1.28 11.94 -22.81
N LEU A 248 1.05 12.42 -24.03
CA LEU A 248 0.40 11.67 -25.11
C LEU A 248 1.47 11.11 -26.03
N ASP A 249 1.21 9.97 -26.66
CA ASP A 249 2.09 9.42 -27.68
C ASP A 249 2.10 10.32 -28.93
N PRO A 250 3.21 11.03 -29.24
CA PRO A 250 3.29 11.93 -30.38
C PRO A 250 3.38 11.18 -31.72
N HIS A 251 3.63 9.87 -31.71
CA HIS A 251 3.79 9.04 -32.90
C HIS A 251 2.58 8.12 -33.16
N ALA A 252 1.55 8.16 -32.30
CA ALA A 252 0.34 7.40 -32.52
C ALA A 252 -0.53 8.07 -33.62
N PRO A 253 -0.81 7.40 -34.76
CA PRO A 253 -1.63 7.98 -35.84
C PRO A 253 -3.08 8.24 -35.43
N GLN A 254 -3.53 7.70 -34.29
CA GLN A 254 -4.85 7.90 -33.67
C GLN A 254 -4.71 7.82 -32.15
N TYR A 255 -5.56 8.55 -31.41
CA TYR A 255 -5.45 8.64 -29.95
C TYR A 255 -6.20 7.50 -29.26
N THR A 256 -5.47 6.46 -28.82
CA THR A 256 -6.04 5.34 -28.05
C THR A 256 -6.50 5.79 -26.67
N ALA A 257 -7.70 5.39 -26.27
CA ALA A 257 -8.29 5.71 -24.97
C ALA A 257 -9.23 4.60 -24.46
N THR A 258 -9.51 4.66 -23.16
CA THR A 258 -10.71 4.04 -22.57
C THR A 258 -11.64 5.14 -22.06
N GLY A 259 -12.94 4.88 -22.06
CA GLY A 259 -13.98 5.82 -21.64
C GLY A 259 -14.81 5.25 -20.49
N PHE A 260 -15.25 6.09 -19.56
CA PHE A 260 -16.21 5.69 -18.53
C PHE A 260 -17.04 6.87 -18.04
N ILE A 261 -18.26 6.59 -17.58
CA ILE A 261 -19.18 7.55 -16.99
C ILE A 261 -19.11 7.39 -15.48
N ALA A 262 -18.81 8.48 -14.77
CA ALA A 262 -18.69 8.48 -13.32
C ALA A 262 -19.58 9.55 -12.67
N HIS A 263 -19.82 9.41 -11.38
CA HIS A 263 -20.42 10.48 -10.56
C HIS A 263 -19.51 11.72 -10.56
N SER A 264 -20.07 12.93 -10.51
CA SER A 264 -19.27 14.17 -10.58
C SER A 264 -18.25 14.34 -9.46
N ASP A 265 -18.53 13.74 -8.28
CA ASP A 265 -17.58 13.66 -7.16
C ASP A 265 -16.45 12.63 -7.36
N TYR A 266 -16.32 11.97 -8.51
CA TYR A 266 -15.28 10.96 -8.76
C TYR A 266 -13.88 11.51 -8.52
N PHE A 267 -13.63 12.77 -8.88
CA PHE A 267 -12.34 13.44 -8.65
C PHE A 267 -12.25 14.24 -7.35
N CYS A 268 -13.13 13.96 -6.38
CA CYS A 268 -13.06 14.53 -5.04
C CYS A 268 -12.17 13.65 -4.15
N TYR A 269 -10.96 14.14 -3.85
CA TYR A 269 -9.94 13.43 -3.06
C TYR A 269 -10.11 13.70 -1.56
N PRO A 270 -9.86 12.72 -0.66
CA PRO A 270 -9.95 12.95 0.79
C PRO A 270 -9.02 14.05 1.30
N ASN A 271 -7.89 14.25 0.62
CA ASN A 271 -6.86 15.25 0.93
C ASN A 271 -6.82 16.36 -0.14
N GLU A 272 -7.99 16.81 -0.60
CA GLU A 272 -8.10 17.87 -1.62
C GLU A 272 -7.16 19.04 -1.30
N HIS A 273 -6.34 19.40 -2.29
CA HIS A 273 -5.24 20.35 -2.13
C HIS A 273 -5.46 21.63 -2.95
N ARG A 274 -6.53 21.71 -3.73
CA ARG A 274 -6.88 22.92 -4.48
C ARG A 274 -7.43 23.97 -3.51
N GLN A 275 -6.86 25.18 -3.54
CA GLN A 275 -7.36 26.31 -2.76
C GLN A 275 -8.83 26.57 -3.07
N GLY A 276 -9.62 26.87 -2.03
CA GLY A 276 -11.07 27.06 -2.14
C GLY A 276 -11.90 25.76 -2.22
N HIS A 277 -11.26 24.59 -2.28
CA HIS A 277 -11.92 23.28 -2.35
C HIS A 277 -11.56 22.34 -1.18
N LEU A 278 -10.97 22.88 -0.11
CA LEU A 278 -10.61 22.11 1.07
C LEU A 278 -11.83 21.37 1.63
N LEU A 279 -11.66 20.08 1.92
CA LEU A 279 -12.73 19.28 2.47
C LEU A 279 -12.94 19.57 3.96
N PRO A 280 -14.21 19.71 4.41
CA PRO A 280 -14.50 19.73 5.84
C PRO A 280 -14.01 18.45 6.52
N LYS A 281 -13.50 18.59 7.74
CA LYS A 281 -12.96 17.51 8.59
C LYS A 281 -13.85 16.27 8.60
N GLU A 282 -15.15 16.47 8.78
CA GLU A 282 -16.12 15.38 8.87
C GLU A 282 -16.34 14.66 7.53
N THR A 283 -16.19 15.37 6.41
CA THR A 283 -16.26 14.76 5.08
C THR A 283 -15.01 13.95 4.81
N PHE A 284 -13.82 14.49 5.10
CA PHE A 284 -12.54 13.76 5.04
C PHE A 284 -12.62 12.44 5.83
N TYR A 285 -13.01 12.53 7.10
CA TYR A 285 -13.11 11.39 8.01
C TYR A 285 -14.03 10.31 7.43
N LYS A 286 -15.24 10.68 6.98
CA LYS A 286 -16.19 9.73 6.36
C LYS A 286 -15.65 9.07 5.09
N ILE A 287 -14.90 9.79 4.27
CA ILE A 287 -14.29 9.25 3.05
C ILE A 287 -13.24 8.19 3.41
N ILE A 288 -12.33 8.49 4.33
CA ILE A 288 -11.24 7.58 4.70
C ILE A 288 -11.78 6.29 5.31
N ILE A 289 -12.64 6.37 6.32
CA ILE A 289 -13.10 5.17 7.04
C ILE A 289 -13.90 4.23 6.13
N ARG A 290 -14.73 4.79 5.24
CA ARG A 290 -15.51 3.98 4.28
C ARG A 290 -14.58 3.29 3.28
N ASN A 291 -13.59 4.00 2.76
CA ASN A 291 -12.64 3.40 1.82
C ASN A 291 -11.75 2.35 2.50
N ALA A 292 -11.46 2.48 3.80
CA ALA A 292 -10.79 1.42 4.57
C ALA A 292 -11.64 0.14 4.60
N THR A 293 -12.95 0.24 4.87
CA THR A 293 -13.87 -0.92 4.78
C THR A 293 -13.91 -1.53 3.39
N LEU A 294 -14.05 -0.69 2.34
CA LEU A 294 -14.12 -1.16 0.96
C LEU A 294 -12.84 -1.90 0.55
N LEU A 295 -11.67 -1.37 0.88
CA LEU A 295 -10.39 -2.04 0.59
C LEU A 295 -10.28 -3.37 1.33
N GLY A 296 -10.64 -3.41 2.62
CA GLY A 296 -10.68 -4.66 3.38
C GLY A 296 -11.60 -5.70 2.75
N ARG A 297 -12.81 -5.29 2.33
CA ARG A 297 -13.83 -6.18 1.75
C ARG A 297 -13.47 -6.70 0.37
N LEU A 298 -12.92 -5.85 -0.52
CA LEU A 298 -12.44 -6.32 -1.82
C LEU A 298 -11.27 -7.29 -1.64
N THR A 299 -10.33 -6.96 -0.75
CA THR A 299 -9.17 -7.82 -0.45
C THR A 299 -9.63 -9.16 0.13
N ALA A 300 -10.69 -9.15 0.93
CA ALA A 300 -11.32 -10.34 1.48
C ALA A 300 -11.86 -11.31 0.44
N SER A 301 -12.22 -10.79 -0.73
CA SER A 301 -12.72 -11.56 -1.87
C SER A 301 -11.63 -11.78 -2.93
N GLY A 302 -10.36 -11.54 -2.58
CA GLY A 302 -9.21 -11.71 -3.47
C GLY A 302 -9.11 -10.66 -4.57
N ILE A 303 -9.77 -9.51 -4.45
CA ILE A 303 -9.63 -8.36 -5.35
C ILE A 303 -8.73 -7.32 -4.67
N ILE A 304 -7.50 -7.18 -5.14
CA ILE A 304 -6.48 -6.35 -4.48
C ILE A 304 -6.19 -5.11 -5.30
N HIS A 305 -6.23 -3.93 -4.65
CA HIS A 305 -5.81 -2.68 -5.25
C HIS A 305 -4.31 -2.44 -5.02
N THR A 306 -3.49 -2.64 -6.04
CA THR A 306 -2.03 -2.68 -5.89
C THR A 306 -1.35 -1.32 -5.64
N ALA A 307 -2.03 -0.21 -5.94
CA ALA A 307 -1.45 1.14 -5.80
C ALA A 307 -2.43 2.19 -5.23
N PRO A 308 -2.90 2.09 -3.98
CA PRO A 308 -3.82 3.09 -3.41
C PRO A 308 -3.22 4.50 -3.41
N ILE A 309 -1.90 4.60 -3.28
CA ILE A 309 -1.08 5.75 -3.68
C ILE A 309 0.21 5.23 -4.34
N PRO A 310 0.82 5.98 -5.27
CA PRO A 310 2.06 5.56 -5.91
C PRO A 310 3.28 5.81 -4.99
N LEU A 311 3.68 4.78 -4.23
CA LEU A 311 4.81 4.83 -3.28
C LEU A 311 6.14 4.40 -3.92
N PHE A 312 7.23 5.10 -3.58
CA PHE A 312 8.58 4.78 -4.09
C PHE A 312 9.65 4.89 -3.00
N HIS A 313 10.71 4.07 -3.11
CA HIS A 313 11.94 4.20 -2.33
C HIS A 313 12.92 5.22 -2.91
N ASN A 314 12.97 5.33 -4.24
CA ASN A 314 13.75 6.32 -4.96
C ASN A 314 13.16 6.56 -6.35
N ARG A 315 12.76 7.80 -6.65
CA ARG A 315 12.14 8.15 -7.94
C ARG A 315 13.16 8.45 -9.03
N VAL A 316 14.38 8.86 -8.68
CA VAL A 316 15.46 9.17 -9.63
C VAL A 316 16.20 7.90 -10.09
N GLN A 317 16.20 6.83 -9.28
CA GLN A 317 16.93 5.58 -9.52
C GLN A 317 16.08 4.38 -9.99
N ARG A 318 14.87 4.64 -10.51
CA ARG A 318 13.90 3.58 -10.86
C ARG A 318 14.46 2.50 -11.78
N GLU A 319 15.30 2.89 -12.75
CA GLU A 319 15.86 1.98 -13.76
C GLU A 319 16.98 1.05 -13.23
N ARG A 320 17.47 1.27 -12.00
CA ARG A 320 18.56 0.45 -11.42
C ARG A 320 18.09 -0.66 -10.49
N ARG A 321 16.82 -0.70 -10.12
CA ARG A 321 16.32 -1.63 -9.11
C ARG A 321 15.35 -2.62 -9.74
N ASN A 322 15.49 -3.88 -9.33
CA ASN A 322 14.61 -4.97 -9.77
C ASN A 322 13.14 -4.74 -9.40
N ASP A 323 12.85 -3.84 -8.45
CA ASP A 323 11.51 -3.44 -8.00
C ASP A 323 10.95 -2.19 -8.72
N GLY A 324 11.67 -1.65 -9.72
CA GLY A 324 11.29 -0.41 -10.41
C GLY A 324 11.25 0.83 -9.50
N GLY A 325 11.83 0.74 -8.30
CA GLY A 325 11.82 1.78 -7.28
C GLY A 325 10.55 1.83 -6.42
N LEU A 326 9.64 0.85 -6.52
CA LEU A 326 8.43 0.78 -5.69
C LEU A 326 8.77 0.61 -4.21
N TYR A 327 7.97 1.20 -3.32
CA TYR A 327 8.20 1.12 -1.88
C TYR A 327 7.69 -0.21 -1.30
N GLU A 328 8.60 -1.00 -0.73
CA GLU A 328 8.29 -2.18 0.05
C GLU A 328 8.30 -1.83 1.55
N TRP A 329 7.12 -1.59 2.10
CA TRP A 329 6.96 -1.19 3.50
C TRP A 329 7.63 -2.15 4.52
N PRO A 330 7.69 -3.49 4.34
CA PRO A 330 8.35 -4.36 5.34
C PRO A 330 9.86 -4.09 5.48
N ARG A 331 10.49 -3.42 4.51
CA ARG A 331 11.91 -3.06 4.57
C ARG A 331 12.18 -1.84 5.45
N GLY A 332 11.18 -0.98 5.68
CA GLY A 332 11.33 0.22 6.52
C GLY A 332 12.41 1.21 6.06
N GLY A 333 12.72 1.23 4.75
CA GLY A 333 13.65 2.21 4.19
C GLY A 333 13.03 3.60 4.10
N ARG A 334 13.82 4.61 3.73
CA ARG A 334 13.30 5.96 3.42
C ARG A 334 12.11 5.89 2.45
N LEU A 335 11.05 6.65 2.77
CA LEU A 335 9.92 6.87 1.86
C LEU A 335 10.10 8.20 1.11
N ASP A 336 10.10 8.12 -0.22
CA ASP A 336 10.38 9.29 -1.04
C ASP A 336 9.16 10.14 -1.35
N ARG A 337 9.29 11.44 -1.10
CA ARG A 337 8.30 12.47 -1.46
C ARG A 337 6.90 12.07 -0.99
N TRP A 338 6.76 11.74 0.29
CA TRP A 338 5.56 11.10 0.82
C TRP A 338 4.32 11.96 0.58
N LEU A 339 4.43 13.28 0.77
CA LEU A 339 3.35 14.24 0.56
C LEU A 339 2.93 14.30 -0.92
N SER A 340 3.91 14.39 -1.83
CA SER A 340 3.63 14.36 -3.27
C SER A 340 3.05 13.02 -3.73
N SER A 341 3.44 11.91 -3.11
CA SER A 341 2.89 10.58 -3.41
C SER A 341 1.41 10.50 -3.04
N CYS A 342 0.98 11.25 -2.03
CA CYS A 342 -0.42 11.35 -1.64
C CYS A 342 -1.24 12.31 -2.49
N ARG A 343 -0.68 13.08 -3.44
CA ARG A 343 -1.41 14.18 -4.10
C ARG A 343 -2.70 13.77 -4.82
N PHE A 344 -2.70 12.57 -5.41
CA PHE A 344 -3.83 12.02 -6.15
C PHE A 344 -4.03 10.56 -5.74
N PRO A 345 -4.58 10.28 -4.55
CA PRO A 345 -4.78 8.91 -4.12
C PRO A 345 -5.79 8.21 -5.02
N ASN A 346 -5.77 6.89 -5.08
CA ASN A 346 -6.74 6.07 -5.80
C ASN A 346 -7.96 5.73 -4.93
N ILE A 347 -8.28 6.59 -3.95
CA ILE A 347 -9.49 6.55 -3.12
C ILE A 347 -10.14 7.93 -3.03
N GLY A 348 -11.46 8.00 -3.07
CA GLY A 348 -12.21 9.24 -3.16
C GLY A 348 -13.58 9.23 -2.51
N LYS A 349 -14.31 10.34 -2.67
CA LYS A 349 -15.68 10.51 -2.17
C LYS A 349 -16.67 9.49 -2.75
N THR A 350 -16.41 8.96 -3.93
CA THR A 350 -17.23 7.92 -4.56
C THR A 350 -16.82 6.49 -4.22
N GLY A 351 -15.61 6.28 -3.69
CA GLY A 351 -15.03 4.96 -3.42
C GLY A 351 -13.62 4.82 -3.98
N ILE A 352 -13.20 3.58 -4.27
CA ILE A 352 -11.90 3.25 -4.87
C ILE A 352 -11.90 3.63 -6.37
N ARG A 353 -10.74 3.97 -6.91
CA ARG A 353 -10.55 4.50 -8.27
C ARG A 353 -9.36 3.84 -8.95
N ASP A 354 -9.18 4.14 -10.23
CA ASP A 354 -8.02 3.71 -11.03
C ASP A 354 -7.96 2.17 -11.13
N PHE A 355 -9.00 1.62 -11.74
CA PHE A 355 -9.35 0.21 -11.72
C PHE A 355 -8.31 -0.66 -12.43
N GLU A 356 -7.45 -0.09 -13.29
CA GLU A 356 -6.28 -0.77 -13.87
C GLU A 356 -5.29 -1.30 -12.81
N HIS A 357 -5.36 -0.82 -11.57
CA HIS A 357 -4.53 -1.30 -10.46
C HIS A 357 -5.15 -2.44 -9.65
N PHE A 358 -6.34 -2.92 -10.03
CA PHE A 358 -6.90 -4.14 -9.44
C PHE A 358 -6.25 -5.40 -10.03
N ILE A 359 -6.02 -6.37 -9.16
CA ILE A 359 -5.62 -7.73 -9.55
C ILE A 359 -6.59 -8.75 -8.95
N SER A 360 -6.77 -9.86 -9.66
CA SER A 360 -7.33 -11.07 -9.09
C SER A 360 -6.21 -11.84 -8.40
N PHE A 361 -6.29 -11.95 -7.08
CA PHE A 361 -5.22 -12.49 -6.26
C PHE A 361 -5.18 -14.02 -6.31
N ASN A 362 -4.00 -14.58 -6.54
CA ASN A 362 -3.74 -16.02 -6.48
C ASN A 362 -2.37 -16.31 -5.83
N GLY A 363 -1.95 -15.41 -4.91
CA GLY A 363 -0.64 -15.46 -4.27
C GLY A 363 -0.67 -16.14 -2.89
N SER A 364 0.48 -16.19 -2.23
CA SER A 364 0.60 -16.70 -0.86
C SER A 364 0.10 -15.70 0.18
N SER A 365 -0.25 -16.17 1.38
CA SER A 365 -0.68 -15.30 2.49
C SER A 365 0.39 -14.26 2.87
N ARG A 366 1.67 -14.56 2.69
CA ARG A 366 2.76 -13.57 2.83
C ARG A 366 2.61 -12.40 1.84
N LYS A 367 2.23 -12.68 0.60
CA LYS A 367 1.98 -11.61 -0.38
C LYS A 367 0.72 -10.83 -0.04
N LEU A 368 -0.31 -11.51 0.47
CA LEU A 368 -1.52 -10.87 0.97
C LEU A 368 -1.21 -9.91 2.13
N TYR A 369 -0.35 -10.31 3.07
CA TYR A 369 0.15 -9.50 4.18
C TYR A 369 0.81 -8.20 3.68
N GLU A 370 1.66 -8.31 2.65
CA GLU A 370 2.28 -7.14 2.03
C GLU A 370 1.26 -6.19 1.39
N PHE A 371 0.23 -6.72 0.71
CA PHE A 371 -0.82 -5.90 0.11
C PHE A 371 -1.72 -5.23 1.15
N ILE A 372 -2.16 -5.96 2.18
CA ILE A 372 -2.94 -5.39 3.29
C ILE A 372 -2.14 -4.27 3.97
N GLY A 373 -0.86 -4.52 4.26
CA GLY A 373 0.01 -3.50 4.83
C GLY A 373 0.15 -2.28 3.91
N THR A 374 0.23 -2.48 2.60
CA THR A 374 0.29 -1.38 1.62
C THR A 374 -0.98 -0.52 1.67
N HIS A 375 -2.16 -1.13 1.79
CA HIS A 375 -3.42 -0.41 1.94
C HIS A 375 -3.43 0.43 3.23
N VAL A 376 -3.11 -0.18 4.37
CA VAL A 376 -3.13 0.49 5.69
C VAL A 376 -2.12 1.62 5.75
N PHE A 377 -0.89 1.36 5.32
CA PHE A 377 0.18 2.36 5.23
C PHE A 377 -0.24 3.55 4.37
N SER A 378 -0.83 3.29 3.20
CA SER A 378 -1.33 4.33 2.29
C SER A 378 -2.44 5.16 2.93
N LEU A 379 -3.40 4.53 3.62
CA LEU A 379 -4.50 5.22 4.28
C LEU A 379 -4.00 6.17 5.38
N VAL A 380 -3.00 5.77 6.17
CA VAL A 380 -2.39 6.63 7.20
C VAL A 380 -1.65 7.82 6.58
N LEU A 381 -0.89 7.59 5.50
CA LEU A 381 -0.21 8.68 4.78
C LEU A 381 -1.20 9.67 4.17
N ILE A 382 -2.30 9.19 3.58
CA ILE A 382 -3.37 10.06 3.08
C ILE A 382 -3.96 10.88 4.22
N ALA A 383 -4.20 10.26 5.38
CA ALA A 383 -4.72 10.97 6.56
C ALA A 383 -3.78 12.09 7.03
N GLY A 384 -2.46 11.86 7.07
CA GLY A 384 -1.49 12.92 7.36
C GLY A 384 -1.45 14.02 6.29
N SER A 385 -1.55 13.64 5.02
CA SER A 385 -1.52 14.59 3.91
C SER A 385 -2.72 15.53 3.87
N TYR A 386 -3.88 15.13 4.43
CA TYR A 386 -5.04 16.01 4.55
C TYR A 386 -4.70 17.28 5.33
N PHE A 387 -4.00 17.15 6.46
CA PHE A 387 -3.60 18.29 7.29
C PHE A 387 -2.56 19.16 6.61
N ARG A 388 -1.54 18.53 5.99
CA ARG A 388 -0.53 19.27 5.20
C ARG A 388 -1.12 20.04 4.03
N ASN A 389 -2.23 19.58 3.46
CA ASN A 389 -2.90 20.25 2.35
C ASN A 389 -3.85 21.38 2.77
N LEU A 390 -4.10 21.58 4.08
CA LEU A 390 -4.85 22.74 4.58
C LEU A 390 -4.13 24.05 4.25
N ASP A 391 -2.80 24.01 4.20
CA ASP A 391 -1.94 25.05 3.65
C ASP A 391 -0.81 24.43 2.80
N ASN A 392 -1.12 24.20 1.53
CA ASN A 392 -0.21 23.55 0.59
C ASN A 392 1.05 24.38 0.24
N CYS A 393 1.10 25.66 0.63
CA CYS A 393 2.25 26.54 0.43
C CYS A 393 3.34 26.30 1.49
N ARG A 394 3.00 25.70 2.63
CA ARG A 394 3.94 25.39 3.72
C ARG A 394 4.67 24.07 3.48
N THR A 395 5.60 24.10 2.52
CA THR A 395 6.46 22.96 2.17
C THR A 395 7.87 23.43 1.82
N GLY A 396 8.89 22.70 2.28
CA GLY A 396 10.31 22.93 1.98
C GLY A 396 11.06 23.64 3.10
N PHE A 397 11.83 24.66 2.74
CA PHE A 397 12.55 25.51 3.69
C PHE A 397 11.94 26.91 3.69
N ASP A 398 11.99 27.59 4.84
CA ASP A 398 11.60 29.00 4.96
C ASP A 398 12.68 29.94 4.40
N ASP A 399 12.40 31.25 4.44
CA ASP A 399 13.33 32.30 3.95
C ASP A 399 14.66 32.35 4.72
N PHE A 400 14.72 31.73 5.91
CA PHE A 400 15.93 31.61 6.74
C PHE A 400 16.66 30.28 6.51
N GLY A 401 16.15 29.42 5.63
CA GLY A 401 16.70 28.08 5.36
C GLY A 401 16.33 27.03 6.41
N ASN A 402 15.41 27.31 7.33
CA ASN A 402 14.94 26.31 8.30
C ASN A 402 13.87 25.41 7.66
N PRO A 403 13.79 24.13 8.05
CA PRO A 403 12.68 23.27 7.66
C PRO A 403 11.34 23.91 8.01
N VAL A 404 10.41 23.95 7.05
CA VAL A 404 9.06 24.41 7.32
C VAL A 404 8.41 23.50 8.36
N ASP A 405 7.94 24.11 9.44
CA ASP A 405 7.10 23.47 10.45
C ASP A 405 5.63 23.78 10.11
N ALA A 406 4.81 22.74 9.99
CA ALA A 406 3.38 22.78 9.70
C ALA A 406 2.59 21.91 10.70
N ARG A 407 3.16 21.62 11.88
CA ARG A 407 2.50 20.80 12.92
C ARG A 407 1.23 21.42 13.46
N ASP A 408 1.13 22.75 13.46
CA ASP A 408 -0.08 23.50 13.84
C ASP A 408 -1.28 23.23 12.93
N LEU A 409 -1.06 22.73 11.71
CA LEU A 409 -2.16 22.32 10.82
C LEU A 409 -2.84 21.02 11.28
N PHE A 410 -2.17 20.22 12.13
CA PHE A 410 -2.67 18.93 12.55
C PHE A 410 -3.67 19.07 13.71
N ASP A 411 -4.86 18.52 13.50
CA ASP A 411 -5.80 18.24 14.59
C ASP A 411 -5.48 16.84 15.12
N GLU A 412 -4.73 16.80 16.23
CA GLU A 412 -4.27 15.55 16.86
C GLU A 412 -5.41 14.60 17.19
N ALA A 413 -6.51 15.12 17.77
CA ALA A 413 -7.67 14.32 18.14
C ALA A 413 -8.35 13.69 16.91
N LEU A 414 -8.48 14.46 15.82
CA LEU A 414 -9.03 13.94 14.57
C LEU A 414 -8.10 12.91 13.92
N LEU A 415 -6.78 13.15 13.90
CA LEU A 415 -5.83 12.19 13.34
C LEU A 415 -5.85 10.88 14.14
N LYS A 416 -5.82 10.96 15.48
CA LYS A 416 -5.96 9.82 16.39
C LYS A 416 -7.21 9.00 16.09
N LYS A 417 -8.36 9.66 16.05
CA LYS A 417 -9.65 9.03 15.72
C LYS A 417 -9.62 8.38 14.33
N THR A 418 -9.01 9.04 13.35
CA THR A 418 -8.94 8.55 11.97
C THR A 418 -8.05 7.31 11.86
N VAL A 419 -6.85 7.30 12.45
CA VAL A 419 -5.92 6.16 12.44
C VAL A 419 -6.55 4.93 13.10
N ASN A 420 -7.17 5.11 14.28
CA ASN A 420 -7.89 4.02 14.93
C ASN A 420 -9.00 3.47 14.02
N LYS A 421 -9.77 4.35 13.39
CA LYS A 421 -10.89 3.94 12.52
C LYS A 421 -10.44 3.36 11.19
N ILE A 422 -9.25 3.70 10.67
CA ILE A 422 -8.65 2.99 9.53
C ILE A 422 -8.49 1.52 9.90
N PHE A 423 -7.89 1.22 11.06
CA PHE A 423 -7.73 -0.16 11.53
C PHE A 423 -9.08 -0.87 11.67
N THR A 424 -9.98 -0.37 12.51
CA THR A 424 -11.21 -1.11 12.83
C THR A 424 -12.08 -1.34 11.60
N ASN A 425 -12.16 -0.37 10.69
CA ASN A 425 -12.97 -0.48 9.48
C ASN A 425 -12.33 -1.37 8.42
N TYR A 426 -10.99 -1.33 8.28
CA TYR A 426 -10.29 -2.25 7.39
C TYR A 426 -10.43 -3.68 7.90
N TYR A 427 -10.17 -3.91 9.20
CA TYR A 427 -10.35 -5.20 9.85
C TYR A 427 -11.76 -5.73 9.63
N LYS A 428 -12.79 -4.93 9.94
CA LYS A 428 -14.19 -5.32 9.72
C LYS A 428 -14.48 -5.64 8.26
N GLY A 429 -13.98 -4.84 7.33
CA GLY A 429 -14.11 -5.11 5.90
C GLY A 429 -13.48 -6.45 5.52
N PHE A 430 -12.30 -6.75 6.08
CA PHE A 430 -11.52 -7.94 5.74
C PHE A 430 -12.01 -9.23 6.43
N THR A 431 -12.37 -9.18 7.72
CA THR A 431 -12.80 -10.35 8.50
C THR A 431 -14.31 -10.53 8.51
N GLY A 432 -15.08 -9.48 8.18
CA GLY A 432 -16.53 -9.47 8.31
C GLY A 432 -17.04 -9.24 9.73
N THR A 433 -16.15 -9.07 10.72
CA THR A 433 -16.50 -8.98 12.15
C THR A 433 -15.88 -7.74 12.80
N GLU A 434 -16.48 -7.25 13.88
CA GLU A 434 -15.84 -6.21 14.70
C GLU A 434 -14.62 -6.80 15.42
N PHE A 435 -13.59 -5.99 15.61
CA PHE A 435 -12.42 -6.42 16.37
C PHE A 435 -12.75 -6.44 17.87
N THR A 436 -12.58 -7.60 18.50
CA THR A 436 -12.86 -7.81 19.94
C THR A 436 -11.61 -8.18 20.75
N GLY A 437 -10.47 -8.34 20.09
CA GLY A 437 -9.21 -8.70 20.74
C GLY A 437 -8.52 -7.51 21.42
N THR A 438 -7.35 -7.79 21.97
CA THR A 438 -6.45 -6.75 22.48
C THR A 438 -5.92 -5.94 21.30
N LEU A 439 -6.15 -4.63 21.32
CA LEU A 439 -5.64 -3.74 20.30
C LEU A 439 -4.11 -3.83 20.22
N PRO A 440 -3.51 -3.68 19.02
CA PRO A 440 -2.07 -3.44 18.91
C PRO A 440 -1.63 -2.39 19.92
N ARG A 441 -0.46 -2.55 20.55
CA ARG A 441 0.11 -1.56 21.50
C ARG A 441 0.00 -0.11 21.00
N TYR A 442 0.26 0.12 19.72
CA TYR A 442 0.16 1.43 19.06
C TYR A 442 -1.27 1.99 18.94
N LEU A 443 -2.30 1.19 19.19
CA LEU A 443 -3.71 1.58 19.25
C LEU A 443 -4.27 1.58 20.68
N ASP A 444 -3.61 0.90 21.62
CA ASP A 444 -4.03 0.77 23.01
C ASP A 444 -3.25 1.72 23.95
N LEU A 445 -1.98 1.39 24.21
CA LEU A 445 -1.16 2.05 25.24
C LEU A 445 -0.36 3.26 24.70
N ASP A 446 0.09 3.17 23.46
CA ASP A 446 1.02 4.14 22.85
C ASP A 446 0.40 4.94 21.70
N LEU A 447 -0.93 4.94 21.57
CA LEU A 447 -1.59 5.64 20.46
C LEU A 447 -1.27 7.14 20.47
N ASP A 448 -1.32 7.82 21.62
CA ASP A 448 -0.98 9.24 21.69
C ASP A 448 0.47 9.51 21.28
N ARG A 449 1.41 8.67 21.74
CA ARG A 449 2.81 8.75 21.33
C ARG A 449 2.98 8.52 19.83
N PHE A 450 2.29 7.53 19.27
CA PHE A 450 2.34 7.23 17.85
C PHE A 450 1.80 8.39 17.00
N ILE A 451 0.66 8.98 17.39
CA ILE A 451 0.09 10.15 16.70
C ILE A 451 1.03 11.35 16.81
N SER A 452 1.60 11.62 17.99
CA SER A 452 2.60 12.67 18.17
C SER A 452 3.81 12.46 17.25
N ARG A 453 4.34 11.24 17.14
CA ARG A 453 5.44 10.92 16.20
C ARG A 453 5.03 11.10 14.74
N LEU A 454 3.81 10.73 14.35
CA LEU A 454 3.30 11.00 13.00
C LEU A 454 3.28 12.50 12.71
N ILE A 455 2.75 13.31 13.63
CA ILE A 455 2.69 14.78 13.49
C ILE A 455 4.09 15.36 13.42
N ASP A 456 5.01 14.91 14.28
CA ASP A 456 6.37 15.44 14.31
C ASP A 456 7.11 15.20 13.00
N GLU A 457 7.02 14.00 12.44
CA GLU A 457 7.76 13.61 11.24
C GLU A 457 7.06 14.00 9.94
N MET A 458 5.72 14.06 9.91
CA MET A 458 4.96 14.52 8.75
C MET A 458 4.74 16.03 8.75
N GLY A 459 4.84 16.69 9.90
CA GLY A 459 4.59 18.12 10.04
C GLY A 459 5.80 18.99 9.80
N VAL A 460 7.02 18.45 9.86
CA VAL A 460 8.26 19.23 9.68
C VAL A 460 9.08 18.67 8.54
N ASP A 461 9.49 19.52 7.61
CA ASP A 461 10.19 19.15 6.38
C ASP A 461 11.70 18.93 6.60
N ARG A 462 12.05 18.06 7.56
CA ARG A 462 13.45 17.80 7.96
C ARG A 462 14.28 17.15 6.86
N HIS A 463 13.64 16.36 6.01
CA HIS A 463 14.32 15.58 4.99
C HIS A 463 13.87 16.03 3.60
N MET A 464 14.62 16.95 3.00
CA MET A 464 14.33 17.50 1.67
C MET A 464 15.25 16.97 0.58
N GLU A 465 16.35 16.34 0.96
CA GLU A 465 17.49 16.05 0.08
C GLU A 465 17.39 14.70 -0.64
N GLU A 466 17.75 14.72 -1.91
CA GLU A 466 18.03 13.57 -2.74
C GLU A 466 19.37 13.79 -3.48
N ILE A 467 20.10 12.72 -3.76
CA ILE A 467 21.41 12.82 -4.44
C ILE A 467 21.25 12.37 -5.89
N LEU A 468 21.45 13.29 -6.83
CA LEU A 468 21.61 13.00 -8.25
C LEU A 468 23.04 12.51 -8.49
N ARG A 469 23.20 11.20 -8.63
CA ARG A 469 24.53 10.58 -8.70
C ARG A 469 25.20 10.82 -10.05
N ILE A 470 26.54 10.87 -10.09
CA ILE A 470 27.34 10.96 -11.32
C ILE A 470 26.84 9.98 -12.39
N ALA A 471 26.58 8.74 -11.98
CA ALA A 471 26.18 7.71 -12.92
C ALA A 471 24.77 7.92 -13.51
N GLU A 472 23.87 8.67 -12.86
CA GLU A 472 22.59 9.11 -13.45
C GLU A 472 22.77 10.33 -14.33
N GLN A 473 23.65 11.26 -13.94
CA GLN A 473 24.00 12.41 -14.77
C GLN A 473 24.58 11.97 -16.13
N ASN A 474 25.35 10.87 -16.13
CA ASN A 474 25.95 10.31 -17.33
C ASN A 474 24.92 9.69 -18.29
N THR A 475 23.75 9.25 -17.83
CA THR A 475 22.68 8.75 -18.71
C THR A 475 21.81 9.87 -19.30
N MET A 476 21.89 11.08 -18.74
CA MET A 476 21.15 12.25 -19.25
C MET A 476 21.89 12.90 -20.41
N SER A 477 21.16 13.38 -21.42
CA SER A 477 21.71 14.38 -22.36
C SER A 477 21.99 15.69 -21.63
N GLU A 478 22.82 16.58 -22.20
CA GLU A 478 23.07 17.91 -21.62
C GLU A 478 21.76 18.71 -21.45
N ALA A 479 20.87 18.65 -22.45
CA ALA A 479 19.56 19.28 -22.37
C ALA A 479 18.70 18.70 -21.24
N ASN A 480 18.68 17.37 -21.08
CA ASN A 480 17.93 16.73 -20.00
C ASN A 480 18.52 17.07 -18.62
N PHE A 481 19.85 17.11 -18.49
CA PHE A 481 20.53 17.52 -17.25
C PHE A 481 20.18 18.95 -16.87
N PHE A 482 20.25 19.88 -17.83
CA PHE A 482 19.88 21.28 -17.62
C PHE A 482 18.42 21.42 -17.21
N ASN A 483 17.49 20.84 -17.98
CA ASN A 483 16.06 20.89 -17.69
C ASN A 483 15.72 20.22 -16.34
N PHE A 484 16.42 19.15 -16.00
CA PHE A 484 16.24 18.45 -14.73
C PHE A 484 16.61 19.32 -13.53
N LEU A 485 17.73 20.04 -13.58
CA LEU A 485 18.14 20.93 -12.50
C LEU A 485 17.30 22.21 -12.46
N SER A 486 17.00 22.82 -13.61
CA SER A 486 16.17 24.02 -13.70
C SER A 486 14.77 23.80 -13.12
N SER A 487 14.13 22.67 -13.44
CA SER A 487 12.82 22.28 -12.87
C SER A 487 12.83 22.04 -11.35
N ARG A 488 14.00 22.01 -10.71
CA ARG A 488 14.20 21.84 -9.26
C ARG A 488 14.70 23.13 -8.58
N GLY A 489 14.56 24.26 -9.25
CA GLY A 489 14.84 25.59 -8.68
C GLY A 489 16.30 26.04 -8.80
N TYR A 490 17.15 25.31 -9.52
CA TYR A 490 18.51 25.79 -9.80
C TYR A 490 18.45 26.92 -10.83
N GLN A 491 19.21 27.98 -10.56
CA GLN A 491 19.34 29.12 -11.47
C GLN A 491 20.22 28.75 -12.67
N ASP A 492 19.85 29.20 -13.86
CA ASP A 492 20.55 28.90 -15.12
C ASP A 492 22.06 29.17 -15.05
N GLU A 493 22.46 30.27 -14.43
CA GLU A 493 23.87 30.61 -14.24
C GLU A 493 24.61 29.62 -13.36
N HIS A 494 23.94 29.09 -12.33
CA HIS A 494 24.52 28.08 -11.46
C HIS A 494 24.67 26.76 -12.24
N ILE A 495 23.63 26.32 -12.94
CA ILE A 495 23.66 25.09 -13.75
C ILE A 495 24.79 25.13 -14.79
N LYS A 496 24.96 26.26 -15.50
CA LYS A 496 26.02 26.44 -16.51
C LYS A 496 27.44 26.30 -15.94
N ARG A 497 27.63 26.57 -14.64
CA ARG A 497 28.93 26.41 -13.97
C ARG A 497 29.16 24.97 -13.48
N MET A 498 28.09 24.17 -13.35
CA MET A 498 28.19 22.77 -12.97
C MET A 498 28.72 21.93 -14.14
N LYS A 499 29.55 20.92 -13.84
CA LYS A 499 30.03 19.97 -14.84
C LYS A 499 29.32 18.64 -14.64
N LYS A 500 28.48 18.26 -15.61
CA LYS A 500 27.77 16.98 -15.62
C LYS A 500 28.75 15.82 -15.45
N GLY A 501 28.46 14.91 -14.53
CA GLY A 501 29.26 13.71 -14.28
C GLY A 501 30.56 13.93 -13.49
N LYS A 502 30.80 15.15 -12.98
CA LYS A 502 32.00 15.45 -12.18
C LYS A 502 31.85 15.06 -10.71
N GLU A 503 30.70 15.35 -10.12
CA GLU A 503 30.41 15.13 -8.71
C GLU A 503 28.91 14.84 -8.52
N ASP A 504 28.56 14.24 -7.39
CA ASP A 504 27.18 14.03 -7.00
C ASP A 504 26.53 15.38 -6.64
N ILE A 505 25.27 15.57 -7.01
CA ILE A 505 24.54 16.83 -6.80
C ILE A 505 23.38 16.61 -5.82
N THR A 506 23.38 17.32 -4.69
CA THR A 506 22.28 17.33 -3.73
C THR A 506 21.13 18.18 -4.25
N ILE A 507 20.01 17.57 -4.60
CA ILE A 507 18.79 18.22 -5.07
C ILE A 507 17.70 18.22 -3.99
N LEU A 508 16.87 19.25 -3.97
CA LEU A 508 15.76 19.38 -3.02
C LEU A 508 14.47 18.85 -3.65
N THR A 509 13.97 17.72 -3.16
CA THR A 509 12.81 17.05 -3.76
C THR A 509 11.77 16.53 -2.77
N GLY A 510 12.04 16.62 -1.48
CA GLY A 510 11.15 16.17 -0.41
C GLY A 510 9.83 16.95 -0.29
N PRO A 511 9.11 16.78 0.83
CA PRO A 511 9.55 16.09 2.04
C PRO A 511 9.58 14.56 1.91
N HIS A 512 10.65 13.95 2.42
CA HIS A 512 10.84 12.51 2.59
C HIS A 512 10.52 12.10 4.03
N LEU A 513 10.21 10.83 4.27
CA LEU A 513 10.25 10.26 5.63
C LEU A 513 11.52 9.42 5.76
N GLY A 514 12.51 9.98 6.45
CA GLY A 514 13.88 9.47 6.55
C GLY A 514 14.89 10.21 5.65
N GLY A 515 16.14 10.29 6.10
CA GLY A 515 17.25 10.86 5.33
C GLY A 515 17.82 9.92 4.27
N PHE A 516 18.70 10.43 3.41
CA PHE A 516 19.35 9.64 2.37
C PHE A 516 20.12 8.43 2.95
N ASN A 517 19.89 7.23 2.40
CA ASN A 517 20.38 5.95 2.92
C ASN A 517 20.02 5.63 4.39
N GLN A 518 18.99 6.27 4.93
CA GLN A 518 18.48 5.99 6.28
C GLN A 518 17.18 5.17 6.22
N GLN A 519 16.79 4.64 7.37
CA GLN A 519 15.46 4.08 7.57
C GLN A 519 14.40 5.19 7.56
N ILE A 520 13.13 4.79 7.44
CA ILE A 520 12.01 5.72 7.63
C ILE A 520 12.09 6.37 9.02
N SER A 521 11.80 7.67 9.11
CA SER A 521 11.86 8.42 10.39
C SER A 521 10.72 8.06 11.37
N ILE A 522 9.73 7.29 10.92
CA ILE A 522 8.58 6.80 11.70
C ILE A 522 8.56 5.27 11.69
N PRO A 523 9.51 4.57 12.34
CA PRO A 523 9.49 3.11 12.43
C PRO A 523 8.19 2.57 13.04
N GLU A 524 7.55 3.34 13.94
CA GLU A 524 6.27 3.01 14.55
C GLU A 524 5.16 2.81 13.50
N LEU A 525 5.20 3.52 12.37
CA LEU A 525 4.24 3.34 11.28
C LEU A 525 4.40 1.97 10.60
N ILE A 526 5.63 1.47 10.49
CA ILE A 526 5.90 0.13 9.94
C ILE A 526 5.39 -0.94 10.89
N GLU A 527 5.66 -0.79 12.18
CA GLU A 527 5.21 -1.75 13.20
C GLU A 527 3.69 -1.76 13.35
N PHE A 528 3.05 -0.58 13.36
CA PHE A 528 1.59 -0.46 13.30
C PHE A 528 1.01 -1.18 12.08
N THR A 529 1.57 -0.92 10.90
CA THR A 529 1.11 -1.54 9.63
C THR A 529 1.26 -3.06 9.68
N ALA A 530 2.40 -3.54 10.18
CA ALA A 530 2.69 -4.96 10.36
C ALA A 530 1.67 -5.63 11.29
N ALA A 531 1.43 -5.04 12.46
CA ALA A 531 0.47 -5.58 13.43
C ALA A 531 -0.95 -5.62 12.87
N VAL A 532 -1.41 -4.56 12.21
CA VAL A 532 -2.75 -4.53 11.60
C VAL A 532 -2.91 -5.62 10.54
N ALA A 533 -1.94 -5.75 9.63
CA ALA A 533 -2.00 -6.75 8.57
C ALA A 533 -1.96 -8.19 9.13
N ALA A 534 -1.12 -8.42 10.14
CA ALA A 534 -0.99 -9.68 10.85
C ALA A 534 -2.29 -10.10 11.54
N LEU A 535 -2.92 -9.18 12.29
CA LEU A 535 -4.20 -9.44 12.98
C LEU A 535 -5.31 -9.74 11.98
N CYS A 536 -5.41 -8.98 10.88
CA CYS A 536 -6.42 -9.24 9.84
C CYS A 536 -6.33 -10.67 9.31
N ILE A 537 -5.12 -11.12 8.96
CA ILE A 537 -4.90 -12.46 8.38
C ILE A 537 -5.11 -13.55 9.43
N SER A 538 -4.47 -13.42 10.59
CA SER A 538 -4.50 -14.47 11.62
C SER A 538 -5.89 -14.66 12.23
N ASP A 539 -6.64 -13.59 12.48
CA ASP A 539 -8.00 -13.69 13.02
C ASP A 539 -8.93 -14.33 11.99
N ARG A 540 -8.84 -13.91 10.73
CA ARG A 540 -9.65 -14.53 9.67
C ARG A 540 -9.29 -16.01 9.45
N TYR A 541 -8.01 -16.35 9.49
CA TYR A 541 -7.57 -17.73 9.42
C TYR A 541 -8.19 -18.57 10.55
N CYS A 542 -8.17 -18.06 11.78
CA CYS A 542 -8.79 -18.74 12.92
C CYS A 542 -10.31 -18.91 12.74
N GLN A 543 -11.00 -17.87 12.25
CA GLN A 543 -12.44 -17.96 11.95
C GLN A 543 -12.73 -19.07 10.93
N VAL A 544 -11.93 -19.16 9.86
CA VAL A 544 -12.09 -20.19 8.83
C VAL A 544 -11.74 -21.59 9.37
N LYS A 545 -10.62 -21.72 10.10
CA LYS A 545 -10.17 -22.99 10.69
C LYS A 545 -11.19 -23.54 11.70
N LEU A 546 -11.72 -22.68 12.58
CA LEU A 546 -12.75 -23.05 13.55
C LEU A 546 -14.11 -23.37 12.90
N SER A 547 -14.44 -22.74 11.77
CA SER A 547 -15.68 -23.07 11.03
C SER A 547 -15.59 -24.42 10.30
N ALA A 548 -14.37 -24.92 10.06
CA ALA A 548 -14.11 -26.16 9.35
C ALA A 548 -13.84 -27.37 10.29
N SER A 549 -13.64 -27.12 11.58
CA SER A 549 -13.45 -28.12 12.64
C SER A 549 -14.78 -28.43 13.32
#